data_AF-K1T6I7-F1
#
_entry.id   AF-K1T6I7-F1
#
_cell.length_a   1.000
_cell.length_b   1.000
_cell.length_c   1.000
_cell.angle_alpha   90.00
_cell.angle_beta   90.00
_cell.angle_gamma   90.00
#
_symmetry.space_group_name_H-M   'P 1'
#
loop_
_entity.id
_entity.type
_entity.pdbx_description
1 polymer ?
#
loop_
_entity_poly.entity_id
_entity_poly.type
_entity_poly.pdbx_seq_one_letter_code
_entity_poly.pdbx_strand_id
1 'polypeptide(L)'
;MKVIESTAREKKIPLATSESVNIDVIETTLKGSRFMFNGVEIDLPLSGDHQLENAKTALATLDMLRCNSLISITDEQIANGFAKAVNPARLELLSEKPIVLLDGAHNPNGIEALKSA
;
A
#
# COMPACT_ATOMS: atom_id res chain seq x y z
N MET A 1 4.01 -7.71 15.77
CA MET A 1 3.62 -8.82 14.88
C MET A 1 3.58 -10.20 15.54
N LYS A 2 4.42 -10.49 16.56
CA LYS A 2 4.52 -11.83 17.21
C LYS A 2 3.20 -12.56 17.50
N VAL A 3 2.17 -11.87 18.00
CA VAL A 3 0.86 -12.49 18.32
C VAL A 3 0.15 -13.00 17.05
N ILE A 4 0.20 -12.26 15.95
CA ILE A 4 -0.44 -12.65 14.68
C ILE A 4 0.29 -13.86 14.10
N GLU A 5 1.62 -13.81 14.05
CA GLU A 5 2.45 -14.92 13.56
C GLU A 5 2.28 -16.20 14.38
N SER A 6 2.29 -16.09 15.72
CA SER A 6 2.09 -17.25 16.61
C SER A 6 0.71 -17.85 16.43
N THR A 7 -0.33 -17.00 16.34
CA THR A 7 -1.71 -17.45 16.16
C THR A 7 -1.92 -18.11 14.80
N ALA A 8 -1.37 -17.53 13.72
CA ALA A 8 -1.45 -18.12 12.39
C ALA A 8 -0.77 -19.51 12.36
N ARG A 9 0.41 -19.64 12.97
CA ARG A 9 1.13 -20.91 13.10
C ARG A 9 0.34 -21.96 13.89
N GLU A 10 -0.19 -21.57 15.05
CA GLU A 10 -0.98 -22.46 15.91
C GLU A 10 -2.24 -22.97 15.18
N LYS A 11 -2.93 -22.06 14.48
CA LYS A 11 -4.13 -22.39 13.70
C LYS A 11 -3.83 -23.03 12.34
N LYS A 12 -2.55 -23.18 11.97
CA LYS A 12 -2.11 -23.68 10.66
C LYS A 12 -2.70 -22.90 9.48
N ILE A 13 -2.81 -21.58 9.65
CA ILE A 13 -3.29 -20.66 8.61
C ILE A 13 -2.07 -20.01 7.95
N PRO A 14 -1.96 -20.02 6.61
CA PRO A 14 -0.92 -19.29 5.91
C PRO A 14 -0.97 -17.78 6.24
N LEU A 15 0.20 -17.16 6.38
CA LEU A 15 0.33 -15.74 6.65
C LEU A 15 1.27 -15.12 5.61
N ALA A 16 0.81 -14.09 4.91
CA ALA A 16 1.66 -13.20 4.13
C ALA A 16 1.73 -11.82 4.81
N THR A 17 2.82 -11.11 4.53
CA THR A 17 3.09 -9.75 5.02
C THR A 17 3.48 -8.85 3.85
N SER A 18 3.67 -7.55 4.08
CA SER A 18 4.19 -6.66 3.03
C SER A 18 5.57 -7.10 2.51
N GLU A 19 6.36 -7.80 3.32
CA GLU A 19 7.66 -8.40 2.92
C GLU A 19 7.51 -9.59 1.96
N SER A 20 6.31 -10.16 1.82
CA SER A 20 6.03 -11.25 0.88
C SER A 20 5.95 -10.77 -0.58
N VAL A 21 5.94 -9.45 -0.80
CA VAL A 21 5.87 -8.82 -2.13
C VAL A 21 7.02 -7.83 -2.29
N ASN A 22 7.64 -7.88 -3.46
CA ASN A 22 8.64 -6.89 -3.87
C ASN A 22 8.02 -5.95 -4.90
N ILE A 23 8.34 -4.66 -4.75
CA ILE A 23 8.03 -3.61 -5.72
C ILE A 23 9.31 -2.81 -5.97
N ASP A 24 9.49 -2.35 -7.20
CA ASP A 24 10.59 -1.45 -7.53
C ASP A 24 10.03 -0.03 -7.66
N VAL A 25 10.31 0.83 -6.68
CA VAL A 25 9.83 2.21 -6.68
C VAL A 25 10.52 3.01 -7.78
N ILE A 26 9.73 3.62 -8.65
CA ILE A 26 10.19 4.46 -9.76
C ILE A 26 10.23 5.92 -9.30
N GLU A 27 9.16 6.39 -8.66
CA GLU A 27 8.98 7.80 -8.30
C GLU A 27 8.05 7.95 -7.09
N THR A 28 8.33 8.94 -6.24
CA THR A 28 7.44 9.37 -5.15
C THR A 28 7.32 10.89 -5.17
N THR A 29 6.09 11.41 -5.09
CA THR A 29 5.77 12.84 -5.12
C THR A 29 4.66 13.16 -4.11
N LEU A 30 4.33 14.44 -3.94
CA LEU A 30 3.14 14.89 -3.16
C LEU A 30 1.80 14.47 -3.78
N LYS A 31 1.79 13.95 -5.02
CA LYS A 31 0.58 13.48 -5.71
C LYS A 31 0.42 11.96 -5.68
N GLY A 32 1.43 11.25 -5.20
CA GLY A 32 1.44 9.80 -5.24
C GLY A 32 2.81 9.23 -5.62
N SER A 33 2.81 7.92 -5.86
CA SER A 33 3.99 7.13 -6.17
C SER A 33 3.76 6.27 -7.42
N ARG A 34 4.84 5.91 -8.11
CA ARG A 34 4.85 4.91 -9.18
C ARG A 34 5.87 3.83 -8.88
N PHE A 35 5.52 2.58 -9.16
CA PHE A 35 6.40 1.44 -8.92
C PHE A 35 6.11 0.29 -9.90
N MET A 36 7.09 -0.61 -10.07
CA MET A 36 6.92 -1.86 -10.81
C MET A 36 6.46 -2.99 -9.90
N PHE A 37 5.52 -3.80 -10.39
CA PHE A 37 5.10 -5.06 -9.78
C PHE A 37 4.90 -6.09 -10.89
N ASN A 38 5.60 -7.23 -10.82
CA ASN A 38 5.54 -8.31 -11.82
C ASN A 38 5.73 -7.84 -13.29
N GLY A 39 6.55 -6.81 -13.52
CA GLY A 39 6.77 -6.26 -14.86
C GLY A 39 5.67 -5.32 -15.36
N VAL A 40 4.67 -5.00 -14.53
CA VAL A 40 3.63 -4.00 -14.79
C VAL A 40 3.91 -2.76 -13.96
N GLU A 41 3.83 -1.58 -14.59
CA GLU A 41 3.91 -0.29 -13.90
C GLU A 41 2.57 0.02 -13.22
N ILE A 42 2.63 0.44 -11.95
CA ILE A 42 1.47 0.78 -11.14
C ILE A 42 1.56 2.23 -10.66
N ASP A 43 0.52 2.99 -10.98
CA ASP A 43 0.24 4.30 -10.40
C ASP A 43 -0.49 4.15 -9.06
N LEU A 44 0.05 4.77 -8.01
CA LEU A 44 -0.59 4.90 -6.70
C LEU A 44 -0.79 6.38 -6.39
N PRO A 45 -1.99 6.95 -6.54
CA PRO A 45 -2.27 8.36 -6.29
C PRO A 45 -2.38 8.69 -4.79
N LEU A 46 -1.56 8.05 -3.95
CA LEU A 46 -1.46 8.24 -2.50
C LEU A 46 0.02 8.46 -2.16
N SER A 47 0.34 9.58 -1.51
CA SER A 47 1.71 9.97 -1.18
C SER A 47 2.17 9.43 0.18
N GLY A 48 3.50 9.33 0.33
CA GLY A 48 4.17 8.92 1.57
C GLY A 48 4.54 7.44 1.60
N ASP A 49 5.69 7.13 2.20
CA ASP A 49 6.27 5.77 2.24
C ASP A 49 5.33 4.73 2.87
N HIS A 50 4.54 5.16 3.85
CA HIS A 50 3.54 4.29 4.48
C HIS A 50 2.45 3.82 3.50
N GLN A 51 2.16 4.58 2.43
CA GLN A 51 1.21 4.17 1.40
C GLN A 51 1.82 3.11 0.47
N LEU A 52 3.13 3.12 0.23
CA LEU A 52 3.82 2.03 -0.47
C LEU A 52 3.77 0.73 0.35
N GLU A 53 3.93 0.80 1.67
CA GLU A 53 3.77 -0.38 2.54
C GLU A 53 2.32 -0.89 2.59
N ASN A 54 1.33 0.02 2.56
CA ASN A 54 -0.07 -0.36 2.39
C ASN A 54 -0.31 -1.04 1.03
N ALA A 55 0.29 -0.51 -0.05
CA ALA A 55 0.20 -1.09 -1.38
C ALA A 55 0.80 -2.50 -1.42
N LYS A 56 1.99 -2.73 -0.85
CA LYS A 56 2.59 -4.06 -0.70
C LYS A 56 1.69 -5.02 0.08
N THR A 57 1.06 -4.54 1.15
CA THR A 57 0.11 -5.35 1.94
C THR A 57 -1.13 -5.74 1.11
N ALA A 58 -1.67 -4.82 0.32
CA ALA A 58 -2.77 -5.10 -0.60
C ALA A 58 -2.35 -6.10 -1.69
N LEU A 59 -1.18 -5.92 -2.31
CA LEU A 59 -0.63 -6.86 -3.30
C LEU A 59 -0.44 -8.26 -2.71
N ALA A 60 0.13 -8.38 -1.51
CA ALA A 60 0.32 -9.66 -0.84
C ALA A 60 -1.02 -10.36 -0.57
N THR A 61 -2.06 -9.58 -0.23
CA THR A 61 -3.43 -10.09 -0.06
C THR A 61 -3.99 -10.62 -1.38
N LEU A 62 -3.85 -9.86 -2.47
CA LEU A 62 -4.33 -10.26 -3.80
C LEU A 62 -3.60 -11.52 -4.29
N ASP A 63 -2.29 -11.61 -4.09
CA ASP A 63 -1.51 -12.80 -4.41
C ASP A 63 -1.98 -14.02 -3.62
N MET A 64 -2.22 -13.88 -2.31
CA MET A 64 -2.78 -14.97 -1.50
C MET A 64 -4.13 -15.43 -2.03
N LEU A 65 -5.05 -14.51 -2.34
CA LEU A 65 -6.37 -14.87 -2.86
C LEU A 65 -6.28 -15.56 -4.22
N ARG A 66 -5.40 -15.06 -5.10
CA ARG A 66 -5.14 -15.64 -6.43
C ARG A 66 -4.52 -17.03 -6.34
N CYS A 67 -3.49 -17.23 -5.51
CA CYS A 67 -2.85 -18.52 -5.30
C CYS A 67 -3.79 -19.58 -4.70
N ASN A 68 -4.82 -19.15 -3.94
CA ASN A 68 -5.86 -20.04 -3.43
C ASN A 68 -7.07 -20.18 -4.38
N SER A 69 -6.97 -19.70 -5.62
CA SER A 69 -8.04 -19.76 -6.63
C SER A 69 -9.37 -19.13 -6.18
N LEU A 70 -9.33 -18.17 -5.25
CA LEU A 70 -10.52 -17.49 -4.74
C LEU A 70 -10.93 -16.32 -5.63
N ILE A 71 -9.99 -15.79 -6.41
CA ILE A 71 -10.21 -14.71 -7.38
C ILE A 71 -9.42 -15.00 -8.67
N SER A 72 -9.88 -14.41 -9.77
CA SER A 72 -9.15 -14.41 -11.04
C SER A 72 -9.04 -12.97 -11.52
N ILE A 73 -7.88 -12.36 -11.29
CA ILE A 73 -7.54 -10.99 -11.71
C ILE A 73 -6.13 -10.96 -12.31
N THR A 74 -5.93 -10.16 -13.35
CA THR A 74 -4.63 -9.96 -14.00
C THR A 74 -3.84 -8.83 -13.33
N ASP A 75 -2.53 -8.78 -13.55
CA ASP A 75 -1.69 -7.71 -13.01
C ASP A 75 -2.06 -6.34 -13.60
N GLU A 76 -2.57 -6.28 -14.83
CA GLU A 76 -3.13 -5.05 -15.42
C GLU A 76 -4.42 -4.61 -14.74
N GLN A 77 -5.28 -5.55 -14.32
CA GLN A 77 -6.48 -5.21 -13.54
C GLN A 77 -6.11 -4.68 -12.16
N ILE A 78 -5.05 -5.24 -11.55
CA ILE A 78 -4.48 -4.74 -10.30
C ILE A 78 -3.98 -3.30 -10.49
N ALA A 79 -3.15 -3.05 -11.50
CA ALA A 79 -2.63 -1.71 -11.82
C ALA A 79 -3.77 -0.69 -12.02
N ASN A 80 -4.79 -1.06 -12.81
CA ASN A 80 -5.98 -0.23 -13.03
C ASN A 80 -6.79 0.02 -11.75
N GLY A 81 -6.76 -0.90 -10.79
CA GLY A 81 -7.40 -0.75 -9.48
C GLY A 81 -6.65 0.24 -8.59
N PHE A 82 -5.32 0.10 -8.51
CA PHE A 82 -4.45 1.01 -7.76
C PHE A 82 -4.50 2.45 -8.25
N ALA A 83 -4.53 2.65 -9.57
CA ALA A 83 -4.65 3.98 -10.18
C ALA A 83 -5.95 4.73 -9.80
N LYS A 84 -6.95 4.02 -9.27
CA LYS A 84 -8.24 4.56 -8.82
C LYS A 84 -8.35 4.64 -7.29
N ALA A 85 -7.31 4.25 -6.56
CA ALA A 85 -7.33 4.26 -5.11
C ALA A 85 -7.50 5.70 -4.59
N VAL A 86 -8.38 5.89 -3.61
CA VAL A 86 -8.57 7.17 -2.92
C VAL A 86 -8.64 6.89 -1.43
N ASN A 87 -7.90 7.67 -0.64
CA ASN A 87 -7.89 7.56 0.81
C ASN A 87 -7.92 8.96 1.43
N PRO A 88 -9.13 9.51 1.68
CA PRO A 88 -9.27 10.87 2.15
C PRO A 88 -8.53 11.11 3.48
N ALA A 89 -7.97 12.31 3.63
CA ALA A 89 -7.23 12.73 4.81
C ALA A 89 -6.03 11.82 5.18
N ARG A 90 -5.30 11.34 4.17
CA ARG A 90 -4.03 10.59 4.31
C ARG A 90 -2.95 11.22 3.43
N LEU A 91 -2.22 12.18 3.99
CA LEU A 91 -1.33 13.10 3.26
C LEU A 91 -1.98 13.68 2.00
N GLU A 92 -3.26 14.00 2.07
CA GLU A 92 -4.03 14.45 0.92
C GLU A 92 -3.65 15.89 0.55
N LEU A 93 -3.18 16.10 -0.68
CA LEU A 93 -2.84 17.43 -1.19
C LEU A 93 -4.09 18.22 -1.57
N LEU A 94 -4.45 19.19 -0.74
CA LEU A 94 -5.62 20.05 -0.93
C LEU A 94 -5.32 21.29 -1.78
N SER A 95 -4.07 21.77 -1.77
CA SER A 95 -3.65 22.94 -2.55
C SER A 95 -2.14 22.86 -2.83
N GLU A 96 -1.72 23.31 -4.02
CA GLU A 96 -0.31 23.40 -4.41
C GLU A 96 0.30 24.79 -4.15
N LYS A 97 -0.52 25.84 -4.04
CA LYS A 97 -0.08 27.23 -3.88
C LYS A 97 -1.04 28.02 -2.97
N PRO A 98 -0.78 28.12 -1.65
CA PRO A 98 0.30 27.46 -0.92
C PRO A 98 0.10 25.94 -0.85
N ILE A 99 1.16 25.19 -0.56
CA ILE A 99 1.05 23.76 -0.31
C ILE A 99 0.21 23.55 0.96
N VAL A 100 -0.86 22.79 0.85
CA VAL A 100 -1.72 22.40 1.99
C VAL A 100 -1.94 20.89 1.92
N LEU A 101 -1.51 20.19 2.97
CA LEU A 101 -1.71 18.75 3.15
C LEU A 101 -2.70 18.49 4.29
N LEU A 102 -3.61 17.54 4.09
CA LEU A 102 -4.54 17.06 5.11
C LEU A 102 -4.17 15.64 5.53
N ASP A 103 -3.99 15.43 6.84
CA ASP A 103 -3.68 14.11 7.39
C ASP A 103 -4.41 13.84 8.72
N GLY A 104 -4.91 12.61 8.87
CA GLY A 104 -5.62 12.13 10.05
C GLY A 104 -4.75 11.45 11.12
N ALA A 105 -3.43 11.63 11.10
CA ALA A 105 -2.52 11.11 12.11
C ALA A 105 -2.86 11.67 13.50
N HIS A 106 -3.17 10.77 14.43
CA HIS A 106 -3.52 11.09 15.81
C HIS A 106 -2.91 10.11 16.83
N ASN A 107 -2.19 9.09 16.34
CA ASN A 107 -1.50 8.11 17.16
C ASN A 107 0.02 8.16 16.90
N PRO A 108 0.86 7.66 17.82
CA PRO A 108 2.31 7.81 17.69
C PRO A 108 2.89 7.30 16.36
N ASN A 109 2.43 6.14 15.88
CA ASN A 109 2.89 5.59 14.60
C ASN A 109 2.49 6.49 13.42
N GLY A 110 1.26 6.98 13.42
CA GLY A 110 0.77 7.89 12.38
C GLY A 110 1.51 9.23 12.40
N ILE A 111 1.80 9.76 13.59
CA ILE A 111 2.55 11.01 13.74
C ILE A 111 3.99 10.86 13.26
N GLU A 112 4.67 9.75 13.59
CA GLU A 112 6.03 9.51 13.06
C GLU A 112 6.03 9.29 11.54
N ALA A 113 5.01 8.63 11.00
CA ALA A 113 4.84 8.50 9.55
C ALA A 113 4.62 9.88 8.88
N LEU A 114 3.78 10.74 9.47
CA LEU A 114 3.53 12.10 8.99
C LEU A 114 4.79 12.98 9.06
N LYS A 115 5.57 12.87 10.14
CA LYS A 115 6.82 13.61 10.32
C LYS A 115 7.90 13.23 9.31
N SER A 116 7.87 11.99 8.83
CA SER A 116 8.86 11.45 7.88
C SER A 116 8.41 11.58 6.41
N ALA A 117 7.25 12.20 6.17
CA ALA A 117 6.64 12.35 4.85
C ALA A 117 7.19 13.53 4.03
#